data_AF-A0A7C1JBZ9-F1
#
_entry.id   AF-A0A7C1JBZ9-F1
#
_cell.length_a   1.000
_cell.length_b   1.000
_cell.length_c   1.000
_cell.angle_alpha   90.00
_cell.angle_beta   90.00
_cell.angle_gamma   90.00
#
_symmetry.space_group_name_H-M   'P 1'
#
loop_
_entity.id
_entity.type
_entity.pdbx_description
1 polymer ?
#
loop_
_entity_poly.entity_id
_entity_poly.type
_entity_poly.pdbx_seq_one_letter_code
_entity_poly.pdbx_strand_id
1 'polypeptide(L)'
;VGLPLGNQDVFVNVVGGLKIAEPAADLAVATAIASSLRSQPVASDLAIVGEIGLSGELRSVGQIEKRLREAAKLGFRRCLVPQTSADLLRGFQGVEIVGASTLNEALQVALVRG
;
A
#
# COMPACT_ATOMS: atom_id res chain seq x y z
N VAL A 1 14.91 -3.16 3.08
CA VAL A 1 14.45 -1.92 2.41
C VAL A 1 15.51 -0.83 2.42
N GLY A 2 16.23 -0.59 3.54
CA GLY A 2 17.55 0.08 3.54
C GLY A 2 17.61 1.44 2.81
N LEU A 3 16.56 2.27 2.91
CA LEU A 3 16.50 3.54 2.21
C LEU A 3 17.25 4.62 3.00
N PRO A 4 18.19 5.37 2.39
CA PRO A 4 18.92 6.44 3.07
C PRO A 4 18.06 7.69 3.22
N LEU A 5 17.10 7.66 4.16
CA LEU A 5 16.18 8.78 4.43
C LEU A 5 16.69 9.73 5.52
N GLY A 6 17.72 9.36 6.28
CA GLY A 6 18.17 10.12 7.46
C GLY A 6 18.75 11.51 7.16
N ASN A 7 19.09 11.80 5.91
CA ASN A 7 19.59 13.10 5.45
C ASN A 7 18.65 13.74 4.40
N GLN A 8 17.39 13.31 4.34
CA GLN A 8 16.41 13.79 3.38
C GLN A 8 15.31 14.57 4.09
N ASP A 9 14.90 15.69 3.49
CA ASP A 9 13.66 16.37 3.88
C ASP A 9 12.47 15.66 3.23
N VAL A 10 11.61 15.05 4.05
CA VAL A 10 10.46 14.27 3.58
C VAL A 10 9.18 15.07 3.76
N PHE A 11 8.58 15.45 2.64
CA PHE A 11 7.27 16.10 2.59
C PHE A 11 6.22 15.10 2.10
N VAL A 12 5.14 14.94 2.85
CA VAL A 12 4.01 14.07 2.50
C VAL A 12 2.73 14.89 2.51
N ASN A 13 1.91 14.75 1.47
CA ASN A 13 0.61 15.40 1.37
C ASN A 13 -0.48 14.37 1.04
N VAL A 14 -1.68 14.61 1.55
CA VAL A 14 -2.88 13.85 1.20
C VAL A 14 -3.75 14.74 0.31
N VAL A 15 -3.99 14.27 -0.91
CA VAL A 15 -4.81 15.00 -1.89
C VAL A 15 -6.21 15.26 -1.32
N GLY A 16 -6.73 16.47 -1.57
CA GLY A 16 -8.05 16.89 -1.08
C GLY A 16 -8.06 17.43 0.36
N GLY A 17 -6.90 17.57 1.00
CA GLY A 17 -6.80 18.14 2.36
C GLY A 17 -7.36 17.22 3.45
N LEU A 18 -7.51 15.94 3.14
CA LEU A 18 -8.00 14.94 4.08
C LEU A 18 -6.98 14.71 5.20
N LYS A 19 -7.46 14.57 6.43
CA LYS A 19 -6.65 14.12 7.56
C LYS A 19 -6.80 12.61 7.68
N ILE A 20 -5.69 11.90 7.56
CA ILE A 20 -5.63 10.45 7.76
C ILE A 20 -5.05 10.19 9.14
N ALA A 21 -5.82 9.51 9.98
CA ALA A 21 -5.43 9.10 11.33
C ALA A 21 -5.78 7.62 11.53
N GLU A 22 -5.18 6.75 10.73
CA GLU A 22 -5.37 5.30 10.83
C GLU A 22 -4.13 4.51 10.36
N PRO A 23 -3.88 3.32 10.93
CA PRO A 23 -2.72 2.48 10.54
C PRO A 23 -2.78 1.98 9.10
N ALA A 24 -3.96 1.91 8.49
CA ALA A 24 -4.11 1.32 7.17
C ALA A 24 -3.45 2.10 6.02
N ALA A 25 -3.06 3.35 6.30
CA ALA A 25 -2.38 4.20 5.33
C ALA A 25 -0.85 4.07 5.37
N ASP A 26 -0.27 3.40 6.38
CA ASP A 26 1.18 3.29 6.56
C ASP A 26 1.85 2.76 5.29
N LEU A 27 1.30 1.68 4.72
CA LEU A 27 1.86 1.06 3.52
C LEU A 27 1.80 1.98 2.30
N ALA A 28 0.71 2.73 2.14
CA ALA A 28 0.57 3.67 1.04
C ALA A 28 1.57 4.84 1.17
N VAL A 29 1.73 5.38 2.38
CA VAL A 29 2.69 6.46 2.66
C VAL A 29 4.13 5.99 2.46
N ALA A 30 4.50 4.83 3.00
CA ALA A 30 5.84 4.26 2.81
C ALA A 30 6.13 3.99 1.33
N THR A 31 5.13 3.50 0.58
CA THR A 31 5.26 3.30 -0.87
C THR A 31 5.45 4.62 -1.61
N ALA A 32 4.71 5.68 -1.25
CA ALA A 32 4.87 7.01 -1.86
C ALA A 32 6.27 7.59 -1.60
N ILE A 33 6.79 7.45 -0.37
CA ILE A 33 8.15 7.89 -0.02
C ILE A 33 9.18 7.09 -0.82
N ALA A 34 9.05 5.76 -0.87
CA ALA A 34 9.98 4.91 -1.62
C ALA A 34 9.94 5.20 -3.13
N SER A 35 8.75 5.44 -3.69
CA SER A 35 8.52 5.83 -5.08
C SER A 35 9.25 7.14 -5.40
N SER A 36 9.05 8.17 -4.56
CA SER A 36 9.71 9.48 -4.69
C SER A 36 11.23 9.35 -4.65
N LEU A 37 11.77 8.66 -3.64
CA LEU A 37 13.21 8.48 -3.47
C LEU A 37 13.85 7.71 -4.63
N ARG A 38 13.15 6.71 -5.18
CA ARG A 38 13.67 5.86 -6.27
C ARG A 38 13.37 6.42 -7.67
N SER A 39 12.59 7.50 -7.78
CA SER A 39 12.06 7.98 -9.05
C SER A 39 11.37 6.88 -9.87
N GLN A 40 10.66 5.97 -9.19
CA GLN A 40 9.94 4.85 -9.79
C GLN A 40 8.45 5.03 -9.53
N PRO A 41 7.59 5.09 -10.57
CA PRO A 41 6.17 5.29 -10.36
C PRO A 41 5.52 4.06 -9.71
N VAL A 42 4.50 4.30 -8.89
CA VAL A 42 3.57 3.26 -8.45
C VAL A 42 2.62 2.92 -9.59
N ALA A 43 2.26 1.66 -9.76
CA ALA A 43 1.28 1.27 -10.77
C ALA A 43 -0.05 2.02 -10.58
N SER A 44 -0.57 2.67 -11.63
CA SER A 44 -1.72 3.57 -11.54
C SER A 44 -3.06 2.88 -11.27
N ASP A 45 -3.11 1.56 -11.45
CA ASP A 45 -4.30 0.73 -11.24
C ASP A 45 -4.30 0.00 -9.89
N LEU A 46 -3.35 0.34 -9.00
CA LEU A 46 -3.11 -0.32 -7.73
C LEU A 46 -3.61 0.55 -6.56
N ALA A 47 -4.55 0.04 -5.79
CA ALA A 47 -4.85 0.53 -4.45
C ALA A 47 -3.97 -0.18 -3.42
N ILE A 48 -3.53 0.54 -2.37
CA ILE A 48 -2.62 0.01 -1.35
C ILE A 48 -3.23 0.26 0.03
N VAL A 49 -3.32 -0.81 0.83
CA VAL A 49 -3.90 -0.77 2.18
C VAL A 49 -3.07 -1.66 3.08
N GLY A 50 -2.64 -1.17 4.25
CA GLY A 50 -1.94 -2.01 5.23
C GLY A 50 -1.20 -1.20 6.29
N GLU A 51 -1.07 -1.79 7.47
CA GLU A 51 -0.23 -1.30 8.56
C GLU A 51 1.19 -1.88 8.42
N ILE A 52 2.20 -1.09 8.76
CA ILE A 52 3.59 -1.53 8.79
C ILE A 52 4.05 -1.61 10.24
N GLY A 53 4.47 -2.80 10.67
CA GLY A 53 5.17 -2.95 11.95
C GLY A 53 6.63 -2.52 11.85
N LEU A 54 7.24 -2.24 13.00
CA LEU A 54 8.62 -1.72 13.07
C LEU A 54 9.67 -2.68 12.51
N SER A 55 9.39 -3.99 12.45
CA SER A 55 10.29 -4.96 11.83
C SER A 55 10.12 -5.05 10.30
N GLY A 56 9.17 -4.29 9.75
CA GLY A 56 8.83 -4.25 8.33
C GLY A 56 7.78 -5.31 7.95
N GLU A 57 7.17 -5.99 8.91
CA GLU A 57 6.05 -6.89 8.69
C GLU A 57 4.77 -6.11 8.35
N LEU A 58 3.93 -6.69 7.49
CA LEU A 58 2.63 -6.09 7.15
C LEU A 58 1.53 -6.70 8.02
N ARG A 59 0.70 -5.84 8.60
CA ARG A 59 -0.33 -6.22 9.58
C ARG A 59 -1.72 -5.93 9.02
N SER A 60 -2.66 -6.84 9.26
CA SER A 60 -4.06 -6.70 8.84
C SER A 60 -4.71 -5.47 9.44
N VAL A 61 -5.64 -4.86 8.68
CA VAL A 61 -6.36 -3.66 9.09
C VAL A 61 -7.87 -3.88 9.08
N GLY A 62 -8.60 -3.02 9.78
CA GLY A 62 -10.06 -3.10 9.87
C GLY A 62 -10.78 -2.82 8.54
N GLN A 63 -11.93 -3.46 8.37
CA GLN A 63 -12.89 -3.24 7.27
C GLN A 63 -12.28 -3.48 5.87
N ILE A 64 -11.35 -4.43 5.73
CA ILE A 64 -10.62 -4.65 4.48
C ILE A 64 -11.54 -4.93 3.29
N GLU A 65 -12.58 -5.74 3.48
CA GLU A 65 -13.55 -6.04 2.43
C GLU A 65 -14.28 -4.78 1.91
N LYS A 66 -14.67 -3.88 2.81
CA LYS A 66 -15.32 -2.61 2.45
C LYS A 66 -14.38 -1.72 1.65
N ARG A 67 -13.10 -1.66 2.02
CA ARG A 67 -12.07 -0.90 1.30
C ARG A 67 -11.85 -1.44 -0.10
N LEU A 68 -11.78 -2.77 -0.25
CA LEU A 68 -11.60 -3.42 -1.55
C LEU A 68 -12.81 -3.21 -2.47
N ARG A 69 -14.03 -3.30 -1.94
CA ARG A 69 -15.25 -2.98 -2.70
C ARG A 69 -15.24 -1.53 -3.19
N GLU A 70 -14.78 -0.59 -2.36
CA GLU A 70 -14.67 0.81 -2.76
C GLU A 70 -13.57 1.04 -3.81
N ALA A 71 -12.41 0.41 -3.65
CA ALA A 71 -11.35 0.44 -4.65
C ALA A 71 -11.84 -0.08 -6.02
N ALA A 72 -12.57 -1.21 -6.03
CA ALA A 72 -13.18 -1.74 -7.24
C ALA A 72 -14.17 -0.76 -7.90
N LYS A 73 -15.04 -0.11 -7.10
CA LYS A 73 -15.98 0.91 -7.60
C LYS A 73 -15.29 2.12 -8.21
N LEU A 74 -14.16 2.53 -7.64
CA LEU A 74 -13.33 3.64 -8.14
C LEU A 74 -12.50 3.26 -9.37
N GLY A 75 -12.54 2.00 -9.81
CA GLY A 75 -11.88 1.53 -11.02
C GLY A 75 -10.46 0.99 -10.81
N PHE A 76 -10.02 0.78 -9.58
CA PHE A 76 -8.76 0.08 -9.31
C PHE A 76 -8.89 -1.38 -9.73
N ARG A 77 -7.87 -1.91 -10.41
CA ARG A 77 -7.85 -3.30 -10.88
C ARG A 77 -7.18 -4.22 -9.88
N ARG A 78 -6.25 -3.68 -9.08
CA ARG A 78 -5.46 -4.43 -8.10
C ARG A 78 -5.49 -3.76 -6.74
N CYS A 79 -5.46 -4.57 -5.68
CA CYS A 79 -5.35 -4.13 -4.29
C CYS A 79 -4.18 -4.85 -3.61
N LEU A 80 -3.14 -4.10 -3.23
CA LEU A 80 -2.05 -4.60 -2.40
C LEU A 80 -2.45 -4.52 -0.92
N VAL A 81 -2.43 -5.68 -0.26
CA VAL A 81 -2.86 -5.85 1.13
C VAL A 81 -1.87 -6.73 1.91
N PRO A 82 -1.88 -6.71 3.25
CA PRO A 82 -1.15 -7.69 4.06
C PRO A 82 -1.54 -9.11 3.66
N GLN A 83 -0.57 -10.03 3.63
CA GLN A 83 -0.79 -11.42 3.20
C GLN A 83 -1.92 -12.10 4.00
N THR A 84 -1.98 -11.85 5.30
CA THR A 84 -3.05 -12.31 6.18
C THR A 84 -4.44 -11.84 5.74
N SER A 85 -4.55 -10.63 5.17
CA SER A 85 -5.81 -10.12 4.62
C SER A 85 -6.13 -10.74 3.26
N ALA A 86 -5.13 -10.99 2.42
CA ALA A 86 -5.31 -11.67 1.14
C ALA A 86 -5.84 -13.10 1.33
N ASP A 87 -5.31 -13.83 2.31
CA ASP A 87 -5.75 -15.19 2.63
C ASP A 87 -7.20 -15.24 3.13
N LEU A 88 -7.65 -14.23 3.89
CA LEU A 88 -9.04 -14.11 4.35
C LEU A 88 -10.03 -13.79 3.23
N LEU A 89 -9.56 -13.20 2.13
CA LEU A 89 -10.38 -12.69 1.04
C LEU A 89 -10.24 -13.51 -0.24
N ARG A 90 -9.79 -14.77 -0.14
CA ARG A 90 -9.72 -15.69 -1.27
C ARG A 90 -11.09 -15.79 -1.97
N GLY A 91 -11.10 -15.51 -3.27
CA GLY A 91 -12.32 -15.52 -4.08
C GLY A 91 -13.13 -14.22 -4.07
N PHE A 92 -12.64 -13.15 -3.44
CA PHE A 92 -13.21 -11.82 -3.60
C PHE A 92 -13.26 -11.41 -5.08
N GLN A 93 -14.36 -10.78 -5.48
CA GLN A 93 -14.63 -10.41 -6.87
C GLN A 93 -14.54 -8.90 -7.07
N GLY A 94 -14.16 -8.48 -8.28
CA GLY A 94 -14.15 -7.06 -8.69
C GLY A 94 -12.80 -6.35 -8.60
N VAL A 95 -11.84 -6.92 -7.85
CA VAL A 95 -10.45 -6.45 -7.83
C VAL A 95 -9.52 -7.65 -7.62
N GLU A 96 -8.37 -7.66 -8.29
CA GLU A 96 -7.31 -8.63 -8.04
C GLU A 96 -6.64 -8.30 -6.70
N ILE A 97 -6.57 -9.28 -5.80
CA ILE A 97 -5.92 -9.10 -4.50
C ILE A 97 -4.47 -9.56 -4.61
N VAL A 98 -3.55 -8.66 -4.27
CA VAL A 98 -2.12 -8.95 -4.18
C VAL A 98 -1.71 -8.92 -2.72
N GLY A 99 -1.27 -10.06 -2.20
CA GLY A 99 -0.76 -10.19 -0.84
C GLY A 99 0.72 -9.89 -0.74
N ALA A 100 1.15 -9.24 0.34
CA ALA A 100 2.56 -9.15 0.73
C ALA A 100 2.71 -9.32 2.24
N SER A 101 3.77 -9.99 2.68
CA SER A 101 4.06 -10.23 4.09
C SER A 101 5.00 -9.17 4.68
N THR A 102 5.79 -8.50 3.83
CA THR A 102 6.77 -7.50 4.27
C THR A 102 6.72 -6.24 3.42
N LEU A 103 7.18 -5.12 3.97
CA LEU A 103 7.35 -3.86 3.25
C LEU A 103 8.24 -4.04 2.01
N ASN A 104 9.28 -4.85 2.09
CA ASN A 104 10.19 -5.06 0.95
C ASN A 104 9.48 -5.73 -0.23
N GLU A 105 8.69 -6.76 0.05
CA GLU A 105 7.88 -7.46 -0.95
C GLU A 105 6.81 -6.53 -1.54
N ALA A 106 6.09 -5.79 -0.69
CA ALA A 106 5.10 -4.82 -1.12
C ALA A 106 5.68 -3.76 -2.08
N LEU A 107 6.87 -3.22 -1.79
CA LEU A 107 7.54 -2.26 -2.67
C LEU A 107 7.97 -2.88 -4.01
N GLN A 108 8.34 -4.16 -4.04
CA GLN A 108 8.67 -4.85 -5.30
C GLN A 108 7.44 -5.05 -6.19
N VAL A 109 6.27 -5.27 -5.58
CA VAL A 109 4.99 -5.38 -6.29
C VAL A 109 4.49 -4.02 -6.76
N ALA A 110 4.58 -3.00 -5.91
CA ALA A 110 3.93 -1.71 -6.14
C ALA A 110 4.67 -0.83 -7.17
N LEU A 111 6.01 -0.87 -7.18
CA LEU A 111 6.83 -0.02 -8.03
C LEU A 111 7.02 -0.65 -9.42
N VAL A 112 6.73 0.13 -10.46
CA VAL A 112 6.95 -0.29 -11.84
C VAL A 112 8.46 -0.29 -12.12
N ARG A 113 8.98 -1.40 -12.63
CA ARG A 113 10.35 -1.46 -13.14
C ARG A 113 10.40 -0.67 -14.45
N GLY A 114 11.23 0.37 -14.48
CA GLY A 114 11.60 1.06 -15.72
C GLY A 114 12.43 0.17 -16.63
#